data_AF-A0A0A8XR50-F1
#
_entry.id   AF-A0A0A8XR50-F1
#
_cell.length_a   1.000
_cell.length_b   1.000
_cell.length_c   1.000
_cell.angle_alpha   90.00
_cell.angle_beta   90.00
_cell.angle_gamma   90.00
#
_symmetry.space_group_name_H-M   'P 1'
#
loop_
_entity.id
_entity.type
_entity.pdbx_description
1 polymer ?
#
loop_
_entity_poly.entity_id
_entity_poly.type
_entity_poly.pdbx_seq_one_letter_code
_entity_poly.pdbx_strand_id
1 'polypeptide(L)'
;MRGTMGYMAPEWALNLPINAKVDVYSYGVVLLEIVTGIRVSSGIMLDERQIDLLEFVQETKRILASGNISDIVDDRLHGHFDPEQAIAMVSVAFSCLEERSKRPTMDEIVKVLMSCDDEEDFHPAYSY
;
A
#
# COMPACT_ATOMS: atom_id res chain seq x y z
N MET A 1 12.14 12.45 19.00
CA MET A 1 11.49 11.93 17.78
C MET A 1 11.31 10.42 17.96
N ARG A 2 10.10 9.88 17.75
CA ARG A 2 9.82 8.44 17.83
C ARG A 2 9.03 8.06 16.58
N GLY A 3 9.53 7.12 15.81
CA GLY A 3 8.94 6.64 14.55
C GLY A 3 9.91 5.72 13.83
N THR A 4 9.39 4.86 12.95
CA THR A 4 10.20 3.92 12.15
C THR A 4 10.48 4.54 10.79
N MET A 5 11.77 4.66 10.45
CA MET A 5 12.22 5.16 9.15
C MET A 5 11.58 4.34 8.02
N GLY A 6 11.11 5.02 6.97
CA GLY A 6 10.37 4.41 5.86
C GLY A 6 8.83 4.48 5.99
N TYR A 7 8.29 4.58 7.20
CA TYR A 7 6.83 4.68 7.43
C TYR A 7 6.38 6.08 7.85
N MET A 8 7.31 6.99 8.13
CA MET A 8 7.00 8.32 8.64
C MET A 8 6.47 9.22 7.51
N ALA A 9 5.30 9.81 7.74
CA ALA A 9 4.73 10.80 6.85
C ALA A 9 5.65 12.04 6.73
N PRO A 10 5.72 12.70 5.55
CA PRO A 10 6.69 13.77 5.27
C PRO A 10 6.54 14.98 6.21
N GLU A 11 5.34 15.26 6.68
CA GLU A 11 5.06 16.27 7.70
C GLU A 11 5.84 16.13 9.01
N TRP A 12 6.30 14.92 9.36
CA TRP A 12 7.14 14.69 10.53
C TRP A 12 8.49 15.41 10.39
N ALA A 13 9.02 15.48 9.17
CA ALA A 13 10.26 16.22 8.87
C ALA A 13 10.04 17.73 8.81
N LEU A 14 8.79 18.16 8.54
CA LEU A 14 8.42 19.57 8.38
C LEU A 14 7.97 20.25 9.68
N ASN A 15 8.00 19.54 10.82
CA ASN A 15 7.48 20.01 12.11
C ASN A 15 6.03 20.54 12.04
N LEU A 16 5.23 20.01 11.13
CA LEU A 16 3.81 20.36 11.02
C LEU A 16 3.00 19.64 12.11
N PRO A 17 1.82 20.15 12.49
CA PRO A 17 0.96 19.49 13.47
C PRO A 17 0.68 18.04 13.08
N ILE A 18 0.87 17.12 14.02
CA ILE A 18 0.64 15.69 13.83
C ILE A 18 -0.81 15.38 14.17
N ASN A 19 -1.48 14.63 13.29
CA ASN A 19 -2.85 14.16 13.48
C ASN A 19 -2.98 12.73 12.93
N ALA A 20 -4.19 12.16 12.99
CA ALA A 20 -4.45 10.80 12.52
C ALA A 20 -4.03 10.52 11.05
N LYS A 21 -3.83 11.55 10.22
CA LYS A 21 -3.39 11.37 8.82
C LYS A 21 -1.93 10.91 8.69
N VAL A 22 -1.12 10.99 9.76
CA VAL A 22 0.22 10.39 9.73
C VAL A 22 0.13 8.86 9.81
N ASP A 23 -0.82 8.34 10.57
CA ASP A 23 -1.05 6.89 10.68
C ASP A 23 -1.63 6.34 9.37
N VAL A 24 -2.50 7.12 8.71
CA VAL A 24 -3.00 6.80 7.35
C VAL A 24 -1.85 6.67 6.36
N TYR A 25 -0.87 7.57 6.40
CA TYR A 25 0.30 7.47 5.53
C TYR A 25 1.11 6.19 5.81
N SER A 26 1.40 5.93 7.08
CA SER A 26 2.12 4.72 7.49
C SER A 26 1.38 3.45 7.06
N TYR A 27 0.05 3.44 7.16
CA TYR A 27 -0.80 2.34 6.69
C TYR A 27 -0.70 2.16 5.17
N GLY A 28 -0.68 3.24 4.39
CA GLY A 28 -0.45 3.19 2.95
C GLY A 28 0.87 2.53 2.56
N VAL A 29 1.95 2.83 3.30
CA VAL A 29 3.24 2.16 3.11
C VAL A 29 3.13 0.67 3.38
N VAL A 30 2.49 0.28 4.50
CA VAL A 30 2.30 -1.13 4.87
C VAL A 30 1.47 -1.87 3.83
N LEU A 31 0.41 -1.26 3.28
CA LEU A 31 -0.37 -1.87 2.21
C LEU A 31 0.48 -2.16 0.97
N LEU A 32 1.35 -1.23 0.56
CA LEU A 32 2.27 -1.50 -0.55
C LEU A 32 3.24 -2.64 -0.21
N GLU A 33 3.78 -2.68 1.01
CA GLU A 33 4.66 -3.79 1.43
C GLU A 33 3.93 -5.14 1.39
N ILE A 34 2.65 -5.17 1.78
CA ILE A 34 1.83 -6.40 1.76
C ILE A 34 1.59 -6.85 0.33
N VAL A 35 1.15 -5.95 -0.56
CA VAL A 35 0.81 -6.32 -1.94
C VAL A 35 2.06 -6.74 -2.71
N THR A 36 3.15 -5.99 -2.57
CA THR A 36 4.36 -6.18 -3.40
C THR A 36 5.34 -7.18 -2.81
N GLY A 37 5.24 -7.47 -1.51
CA GLY A 37 6.23 -8.25 -0.78
C GLY A 37 7.57 -7.53 -0.57
N ILE A 38 7.69 -6.28 -1.00
CA ILE A 38 8.92 -5.48 -0.94
C ILE A 38 8.95 -4.69 0.36
N ARG A 39 10.08 -4.78 1.09
CA ARG A 39 10.25 -4.09 2.37
C ARG A 39 10.77 -2.66 2.20
N VAL A 40 9.86 -1.69 2.18
CA VAL A 40 10.14 -0.24 2.06
C VAL A 40 11.11 0.25 3.13
N SER A 41 11.01 -0.25 4.37
CA SER A 41 11.86 0.18 5.49
C SER A 41 13.35 -0.16 5.35
N SER A 42 13.70 -1.14 4.50
CA SER A 42 15.09 -1.55 4.25
C SER A 42 15.68 -0.94 2.98
N GLY A 43 14.95 -0.03 2.33
CA GLY A 43 15.24 0.47 0.98
C GLY A 43 14.55 -0.39 -0.08
N ILE A 44 14.08 0.26 -1.13
CA ILE A 44 13.39 -0.39 -2.24
C ILE A 44 14.43 -0.66 -3.32
N MET A 45 14.56 -1.94 -3.71
CA MET A 45 15.44 -2.36 -4.80
C MET A 45 14.57 -2.76 -5.99
N LEU A 46 14.74 -2.06 -7.11
CA LEU A 46 14.06 -2.36 -8.37
C LEU A 46 15.12 -2.43 -9.46
N ASP A 47 15.20 -3.55 -10.18
CA ASP A 47 16.22 -3.81 -11.22
C ASP A 47 17.65 -3.50 -10.75
N GLU A 48 18.03 -4.02 -9.56
CA GLU A 48 19.34 -3.81 -8.92
C GLU A 48 19.65 -2.34 -8.55
N ARG A 49 18.69 -1.43 -8.72
CA ARG A 49 18.81 -0.01 -8.36
C ARG A 49 18.03 0.27 -7.08
N GLN A 50 18.68 0.96 -6.15
CA GLN A 50 18.00 1.51 -4.98
C GLN A 50 17.20 2.73 -5.40
N ILE A 51 15.89 2.70 -5.14
CA ILE A 51 14.97 3.81 -5.41
C ILE A 51 14.29 4.25 -4.12
N ASP A 52 13.78 5.48 -4.09
CA ASP A 52 12.98 5.96 -2.98
C ASP A 52 11.49 5.59 -3.14
N LEU A 53 10.71 5.82 -2.08
CA LEU A 53 9.29 5.50 -2.05
C LEU A 53 8.48 6.29 -3.09
N LEU A 54 8.88 7.54 -3.41
CA LEU A 54 8.15 8.36 -4.37
C LEU A 54 8.35 7.82 -5.78
N GLU A 55 9.58 7.50 -6.15
CA GLU A 55 9.91 6.85 -7.43
C GLU A 55 9.21 5.50 -7.55
N PHE A 56 9.22 4.69 -6.48
CA PHE A 56 8.50 3.42 -6.45
C PHE A 56 7.01 3.58 -6.72
N VAL A 57 6.33 4.48 -6.00
CA VAL A 57 4.90 4.77 -6.20
C VAL A 57 4.61 5.23 -7.63
N GLN A 58 5.48 6.04 -8.23
CA GLN A 58 5.31 6.50 -9.61
C GLN A 58 5.40 5.35 -10.62
N GLU A 59 6.38 4.45 -10.44
CA GLU A 59 6.54 3.30 -11.32
C GLU A 59 5.38 2.30 -11.15
N THR A 60 4.99 2.00 -9.91
CA THR A 60 3.83 1.15 -9.65
C THR A 60 2.53 1.74 -10.23
N LYS A 61 2.34 3.07 -10.16
CA LYS A 61 1.20 3.76 -10.80
C LYS A 61 1.24 3.57 -12.34
N ARG A 62 2.42 3.62 -12.96
CA ARG A 62 2.60 3.41 -14.41
C ARG A 62 2.25 1.98 -14.82
N ILE A 63 2.73 1.00 -14.06
CA ILE A 63 2.45 -0.42 -14.28
C ILE A 63 0.94 -0.68 -14.14
N LEU A 64 0.31 -0.19 -13.07
CA LEU A 64 -1.12 -0.34 -12.84
C LEU A 64 -1.94 0.27 -13.99
N ALA A 65 -1.54 1.44 -14.51
CA ALA A 65 -2.20 2.09 -15.63
C ALA A 65 -2.09 1.31 -16.95
N SER A 66 -1.08 0.42 -17.10
CA SER A 66 -1.00 -0.51 -18.23
C SER A 66 -1.91 -1.74 -18.08
N GLY A 67 -2.56 -1.89 -16.92
CA GLY A 67 -3.50 -2.97 -16.63
C GLY A 67 -2.86 -4.25 -16.12
N ASN A 68 -1.56 -4.25 -15.81
CA ASN A 68 -0.85 -5.44 -15.35
C ASN A 68 -0.62 -5.42 -13.83
N ILE A 69 -1.65 -5.80 -13.05
CA ILE A 69 -1.54 -5.90 -11.59
C ILE A 69 -0.56 -7.00 -11.16
N SER A 70 -0.39 -8.05 -11.96
CA SER A 70 0.50 -9.18 -11.65
C SER A 70 1.96 -8.77 -11.55
N ASP A 71 2.39 -7.74 -12.28
CA ASP A 71 3.76 -7.19 -12.21
C ASP A 71 4.01 -6.37 -10.92
N ILE A 72 2.96 -6.12 -10.13
CA ILE A 72 3.03 -5.37 -8.86
C ILE A 72 2.96 -6.32 -7.67
N VAL A 73 2.14 -7.37 -7.78
CA VAL A 73 1.87 -8.29 -6.69
C VAL A 73 3.07 -9.20 -6.43
N ASP A 74 3.28 -9.57 -5.17
CA ASP A 74 4.36 -10.46 -4.74
C ASP A 74 4.38 -11.78 -5.55
N ASP A 75 5.45 -11.98 -6.33
CA ASP A 75 5.66 -13.16 -7.17
C ASP A 75 5.62 -14.48 -6.39
N ARG A 76 5.87 -14.45 -5.07
CA ARG A 76 5.79 -15.63 -4.19
C ARG A 76 4.35 -16.11 -3.99
N LEU A 77 3.35 -15.31 -4.32
CA LEU A 77 1.96 -15.76 -4.39
C LEU A 77 1.72 -16.65 -5.62
N HIS A 78 2.62 -16.67 -6.60
CA HIS A 78 2.53 -17.54 -7.77
C HIS A 78 1.19 -17.40 -8.52
N GLY A 79 0.65 -16.19 -8.58
CA GLY A 79 -0.66 -15.90 -9.20
C GLY A 79 -1.88 -16.28 -8.36
N HIS A 80 -1.71 -16.74 -7.12
CA HIS A 80 -2.80 -17.06 -6.20
C HIS A 80 -3.22 -15.80 -5.42
N PHE A 81 -3.90 -14.88 -6.09
CA PHE A 81 -4.52 -13.70 -5.49
C PHE A 81 -5.74 -13.28 -6.32
N ASP A 82 -6.65 -12.55 -5.68
CA ASP A 82 -7.76 -11.92 -6.39
C ASP A 82 -7.28 -10.59 -7.01
N PRO A 83 -7.37 -10.42 -8.35
CA PRO A 83 -6.93 -9.19 -9.01
C PRO A 83 -7.70 -7.93 -8.60
N GLU A 84 -8.99 -8.04 -8.30
CA GLU A 84 -9.83 -6.90 -7.93
C GLU A 84 -9.46 -6.42 -6.51
N GLN A 85 -9.29 -7.34 -5.56
CA GLN A 85 -8.80 -7.05 -4.22
C GLN A 85 -7.39 -6.43 -4.27
N ALA A 86 -6.49 -6.97 -5.08
CA ALA A 86 -5.15 -6.43 -5.24
C ALA A 86 -5.17 -4.98 -5.81
N ILE A 87 -5.98 -4.73 -6.84
CA ILE A 87 -6.16 -3.37 -7.41
C ILE A 87 -6.73 -2.42 -6.36
N ALA A 88 -7.71 -2.85 -5.57
CA ALA A 88 -8.30 -2.06 -4.50
C ALA A 88 -7.27 -1.70 -3.43
N MET A 89 -6.49 -2.67 -2.96
CA MET A 89 -5.42 -2.46 -1.99
C MET A 89 -4.38 -1.46 -2.49
N VAL A 90 -3.91 -1.59 -3.74
CA VAL A 90 -2.94 -0.65 -4.34
C VAL A 90 -3.52 0.75 -4.47
N SER A 91 -4.78 0.86 -4.89
CA SER A 91 -5.48 2.15 -5.05
C SER A 91 -5.66 2.88 -3.71
N VAL A 92 -6.03 2.14 -2.66
CA VAL A 92 -6.08 2.63 -1.28
C VAL A 92 -4.70 3.07 -0.82
N ALA A 93 -3.68 2.25 -1.06
CA ALA A 93 -2.31 2.57 -0.67
C ALA A 93 -1.83 3.88 -1.30
N PHE A 94 -2.05 4.07 -2.61
CA PHE A 94 -1.72 5.33 -3.29
C PHE A 94 -2.47 6.52 -2.70
N SER A 95 -3.76 6.38 -2.43
CA SER A 95 -4.57 7.45 -1.82
C SER A 95 -4.06 7.85 -0.43
N CYS A 96 -3.54 6.89 0.33
CA CYS A 96 -2.92 7.12 1.64
C CYS A 96 -1.57 7.86 1.56
N LEU A 97 -0.86 7.75 0.44
CA LEU A 97 0.46 8.37 0.21
C LEU A 97 0.38 9.76 -0.45
N GLU A 98 -0.83 10.22 -0.80
CA GLU A 98 -1.06 11.57 -1.30
C GLU A 98 -0.77 12.67 -0.25
N GLU A 99 -0.90 13.93 -0.68
CA GLU A 99 -0.89 15.09 0.21
C GLU A 99 -1.85 14.91 1.38
N ARG A 100 -1.44 15.35 2.57
CA ARG A 100 -2.17 15.14 3.84
C ARG A 100 -3.68 15.42 3.77
N SER A 101 -4.08 16.47 3.04
CA SER A 101 -5.49 16.88 2.90
C SER A 101 -6.31 15.96 2.00
N LYS A 102 -5.66 15.21 1.11
CA LYS A 102 -6.29 14.27 0.16
C LYS A 102 -6.33 12.84 0.67
N ARG A 103 -5.51 12.50 1.66
CA ARG A 103 -5.52 11.16 2.28
C ARG A 103 -6.92 10.84 2.81
N PRO A 104 -7.42 9.61 2.63
CA PRO A 104 -8.72 9.20 3.16
C PRO A 104 -8.71 9.09 4.69
N THR A 105 -9.88 8.92 5.28
CA THR A 105 -10.06 8.50 6.67
C THR A 105 -9.95 6.97 6.77
N MET A 106 -9.66 6.45 7.97
CA MET A 106 -9.65 5.00 8.18
C MET A 106 -11.02 4.36 7.89
N ASP A 107 -12.12 5.07 8.15
CA ASP A 107 -13.47 4.58 7.84
C ASP A 107 -13.71 4.45 6.31
N GLU A 108 -13.23 5.40 5.52
CA GLU A 108 -13.30 5.32 4.04
C GLU A 108 -12.43 4.17 3.51
N ILE A 109 -11.23 4.01 4.07
CA ILE A 109 -10.33 2.90 3.73
C ILE A 109 -11.02 1.55 3.96
N VAL A 110 -11.59 1.34 5.15
CA VAL A 110 -12.28 0.08 5.49
C VAL A 110 -13.44 -0.18 4.54
N LYS A 111 -14.25 0.84 4.20
CA LYS A 111 -15.36 0.68 3.25
C LYS A 111 -14.91 0.21 1.87
N VAL A 112 -13.79 0.75 1.36
CA VAL A 112 -13.25 0.32 0.06
C VAL A 112 -12.76 -1.13 0.15
N LEU A 113 -11.99 -1.47 1.18
CA LEU A 113 -11.44 -2.82 1.32
C LEU A 113 -12.54 -3.88 1.54
N MET A 114 -13.57 -3.57 2.32
CA MET A 114 -14.71 -4.47 2.54
C MET A 114 -15.63 -4.61 1.33
N SER A 115 -15.63 -3.64 0.40
CA SER A 115 -16.46 -3.75 -0.80
C SER A 115 -15.95 -4.78 -1.82
N CYS A 116 -14.72 -5.27 -1.63
CA CYS A 116 -14.08 -6.31 -2.43
C CYS A 116 -14.02 -7.67 -1.69
N ASP A 117 -14.64 -7.75 -0.51
CA ASP A 117 -14.70 -8.97 0.30
C ASP A 117 -15.92 -9.77 -0.17
N ASP A 118 -15.69 -10.94 -0.78
CA ASP A 118 -16.76 -11.85 -1.16
C ASP A 118 -17.32 -12.51 0.11
N GLU A 119 -18.64 -12.42 0.35
CA GLU A 119 -19.30 -13.05 1.50
C GLU A 119 -19.16 -14.60 1.53
N GLU A 120 -18.62 -15.22 0.47
CA GLU A 120 -18.40 -16.66 0.34
C GLU A 120 -16.91 -17.03 0.17
N ASP A 121 -16.00 -16.35 0.86
CA ASP A 121 -14.61 -16.79 0.93
C ASP A 121 -14.47 -18.03 1.85
N PHE A 122 -14.84 -19.21 1.32
CA PHE A 122 -14.64 -20.50 1.98
C PHE A 122 -13.15 -20.88 1.92
N HIS A 123 -12.30 -20.06 2.53
CA HIS A 123 -10.88 -20.34 2.61
C HIS A 123 -10.65 -21.53 3.56
N PRO A 124 -9.92 -22.59 3.16
CA PRO A 124 -9.78 -23.82 3.93
C PRO A 124 -9.12 -23.64 5.30
N ALA A 125 -8.46 -22.50 5.54
CA ALA A 125 -7.97 -22.13 6.87
C ALA A 125 -9.08 -21.77 7.88
N TYR A 126 -10.30 -21.49 7.42
CA TYR A 126 -11.46 -21.15 8.26
C TYR A 126 -12.43 -22.33 8.43
N SER A 127 -12.12 -23.50 7.86
CA SER A 127 -12.87 -24.73 8.08
C SER A 127 -12.36 -25.43 9.36
N TYR A 128 -13.16 -25.44 10.43
CA TYR A 128 -12.93 -26.29 11.62
C TYR A 128 -13.62 -27.64 11.48
#